data_AF-A0A1Q9NVD2-F1
#
_entry.id   AF-A0A1Q9NVD2-F1
#
_cell.length_a   1.000
_cell.length_b   1.000
_cell.length_c   1.000
_cell.angle_alpha   90.00
_cell.angle_beta   90.00
_cell.angle_gamma   90.00
#
_symmetry.space_group_name_H-M   'P 1'
#
loop_
_entity.id
_entity.type
_entity.pdbx_description
1 polymer ?
#
loop_
_entity_poly.entity_id
_entity_poly.type
_entity_poly.pdbx_seq_one_letter_code
_entity_poly.pdbx_strand_id
1 'polypeptide(L)'
;MSLNWNKDEIHVKISRLLDTIVTLANEDNIISEDEDALIEAARKKLWDMHNEFEIMIDQQMNMQEAKTKTKQLIEKVILDIADTAKKDSQITSDELIIIDRITKFLRNADFTQLLS
;
A
#
# COMPACT_ATOMS: atom_id res chain seq x y z
N MET A 1 1.12 -25.00 -13.50
CA MET A 1 1.02 -24.66 -12.07
C MET A 1 -0.16 -23.72 -11.93
N SER A 2 -1.20 -24.16 -11.25
CA SER A 2 -2.42 -23.38 -10.99
C SER A 2 -2.13 -22.40 -9.86
N LEU A 3 -2.42 -21.12 -10.11
CA LEU A 3 -2.38 -20.04 -9.14
C LEU A 3 -3.42 -20.32 -8.04
N ASN A 4 -2.99 -20.51 -6.80
CA ASN A 4 -3.90 -20.68 -5.66
C ASN A 4 -3.97 -19.36 -4.90
N TRP A 5 -4.58 -18.34 -5.52
CA TRP A 5 -4.76 -17.05 -4.86
C TRP A 5 -5.78 -17.21 -3.75
N ASN A 6 -5.30 -17.25 -2.51
CA ASN A 6 -6.20 -17.22 -1.38
C ASN A 6 -6.56 -15.76 -1.08
N LYS A 7 -7.80 -15.38 -1.43
CA LYS A 7 -8.36 -14.05 -1.14
C LYS A 7 -8.20 -13.69 0.33
N ASP A 8 -8.41 -14.66 1.23
CA ASP A 8 -8.29 -14.44 2.67
C ASP A 8 -6.85 -14.11 3.09
N GLU A 9 -5.84 -14.72 2.47
CA GLU A 9 -4.43 -14.43 2.79
C GLU A 9 -4.00 -13.05 2.29
N ILE A 10 -4.47 -12.65 1.11
CA ILE A 10 -4.22 -11.31 0.57
C ILE A 10 -4.92 -10.26 1.45
N HIS A 11 -6.16 -10.54 1.86
CA HIS A 11 -6.92 -9.69 2.78
C HIS A 11 -6.19 -9.52 4.12
N VAL A 12 -5.75 -10.62 4.73
CA VAL A 12 -5.00 -10.60 6.00
C VAL A 12 -3.67 -9.87 5.84
N LYS A 13 -2.93 -10.06 4.75
CA LYS A 13 -1.68 -9.33 4.53
C LYS A 13 -1.96 -7.84 4.38
N ILE A 14 -2.91 -7.42 3.54
CA ILE A 14 -3.22 -5.99 3.37
C ILE A 14 -3.74 -5.36 4.65
N SER A 15 -4.61 -6.04 5.41
CA SER A 15 -5.05 -5.55 6.72
C SER A 15 -3.86 -5.36 7.67
N ARG A 16 -2.93 -6.31 7.73
CA ARG A 16 -1.71 -6.17 8.54
C ARG A 16 -0.81 -5.05 8.05
N LEU A 17 -0.74 -4.82 6.73
CA LEU A 17 0.01 -3.70 6.17
C LEU A 17 -0.60 -2.36 6.61
N LEU A 18 -1.92 -2.24 6.58
CA LEU A 18 -2.66 -1.08 7.06
C LEU A 18 -2.40 -0.83 8.55
N ASP A 19 -2.50 -1.86 9.38
CA ASP A 19 -2.22 -1.75 10.81
C ASP A 19 -0.78 -1.35 11.10
N THR A 20 0.17 -1.87 10.32
CA THR A 20 1.59 -1.53 10.45
C THR A 20 1.85 -0.08 10.06
N ILE A 21 1.23 0.43 9.00
CA ILE A 21 1.40 1.83 8.58
C ILE A 21 0.82 2.79 9.62
N VAL A 22 -0.36 2.47 10.17
CA VAL A 22 -0.98 3.24 11.26
C VAL A 22 -0.08 3.22 12.49
N THR A 23 0.53 2.08 12.82
CA THR A 23 1.45 1.96 13.96
C THR A 23 2.74 2.76 13.73
N LEU A 24 3.32 2.68 12.53
CA LEU A 24 4.54 3.40 12.15
C LEU A 24 4.37 4.92 12.17
N ALA A 25 3.16 5.40 11.92
CA ALA A 25 2.83 6.82 12.01
C ALA A 25 2.44 7.25 13.43
N ASN A 26 1.97 6.33 14.28
CA ASN A 26 1.70 6.58 15.69
C ASN A 26 2.94 6.49 16.61
N GLU A 27 4.12 6.12 16.09
CA GLU A 27 5.34 5.93 16.90
C GLU A 27 5.77 7.18 17.68
N ASP A 28 5.46 8.39 17.18
CA ASP A 28 5.82 9.66 17.83
C ASP A 28 4.75 10.17 18.82
N ASN A 29 3.68 9.40 19.07
CA ASN A 29 2.57 9.70 20.00
C ASN A 29 1.82 11.04 19.79
N ILE A 30 2.23 11.85 18.82
CA ILE A 30 1.59 13.10 18.40
C ILE A 30 1.53 13.07 16.88
N ILE A 31 0.36 12.77 16.33
CA ILE A 31 0.08 12.86 14.89
C ILE A 31 -0.58 14.22 14.64
N SER A 32 -0.02 14.99 13.72
CA SER A 32 -0.64 16.23 13.21
C SER A 32 -1.82 15.94 12.28
N GLU A 33 -2.73 16.90 12.08
CA GLU A 33 -3.87 16.73 11.17
C GLU A 33 -3.43 16.38 9.74
N ASP A 34 -2.28 16.90 9.30
CA ASP A 34 -1.71 16.66 7.97
C ASP A 34 -1.17 15.23 7.83
N GLU A 35 -0.50 14.72 8.87
CA GLU A 35 -0.04 13.34 8.93
C GLU A 35 -1.21 12.35 8.99
N ASP A 36 -2.27 12.66 9.74
CA ASP A 36 -3.48 11.85 9.80
C ASP A 36 -4.17 11.78 8.42
N ALA A 37 -4.24 12.92 7.72
CA ALA A 37 -4.75 12.96 6.35
C ALA A 37 -3.90 12.11 5.38
N LEU A 38 -2.58 12.07 5.56
CA LEU A 38 -1.65 11.24 4.81
C LEU A 38 -1.85 9.74 5.09
N ILE A 39 -2.03 9.36 6.35
CA ILE A 39 -2.29 7.99 6.77
C ILE A 39 -3.64 7.51 6.20
N GLU A 40 -4.69 8.33 6.31
CA GLU A 40 -6.01 8.01 5.77
C GLU A 40 -5.98 7.90 4.23
N ALA A 41 -5.23 8.77 3.56
CA ALA A 41 -5.01 8.65 2.13
C ALA A 41 -4.27 7.35 1.78
N ALA A 42 -3.20 7.02 2.50
CA ALA A 42 -2.47 5.77 2.32
C ALA A 42 -3.38 4.55 2.55
N ARG A 43 -4.22 4.57 3.59
CA ARG A 43 -5.19 3.53 3.90
C ARG A 43 -6.17 3.33 2.74
N LYS A 44 -6.76 4.42 2.24
CA LYS A 44 -7.67 4.37 1.10
C LYS A 44 -7.00 3.79 -0.15
N LYS A 45 -5.77 4.21 -0.45
CA LYS A 45 -5.03 3.74 -1.64
C LYS A 45 -4.65 2.27 -1.56
N LEU A 46 -4.31 1.78 -0.37
CA LEU A 46 -4.05 0.37 -0.15
C LEU A 46 -5.31 -0.48 -0.23
N TRP A 47 -6.46 0.07 0.22
CA TRP A 47 -7.75 -0.56 0.02
C TRP A 47 -8.15 -0.63 -1.47
N ASP A 48 -7.90 0.43 -2.23
CA ASP A 48 -8.10 0.42 -3.69
C ASP A 48 -7.21 -0.64 -4.37
N MET A 49 -5.94 -0.76 -3.94
CA MET A 49 -5.03 -1.81 -4.40
C MET A 49 -5.53 -3.21 -4.04
N HIS A 50 -6.13 -3.41 -2.86
CA HIS A 50 -6.77 -4.66 -2.47
C HIS A 50 -7.91 -5.04 -3.42
N ASN A 51 -8.80 -4.10 -3.72
CA ASN A 51 -9.91 -4.34 -4.64
C ASN A 51 -9.41 -4.69 -6.04
N GLU A 52 -8.33 -4.06 -6.50
CA GLU A 52 -7.68 -4.45 -7.75
C GLU A 52 -7.15 -5.88 -7.69
N PHE A 53 -6.52 -6.31 -6.60
CA PHE A 53 -6.11 -7.72 -6.46
C PHE A 53 -7.28 -8.69 -6.53
N GLU A 54 -8.43 -8.38 -5.90
CA GLU A 54 -9.63 -9.22 -6.01
C GLU A 54 -10.10 -9.36 -7.46
N ILE A 55 -10.12 -8.26 -8.21
CA ILE A 55 -10.45 -8.28 -9.64
C ILE A 55 -9.47 -9.15 -10.42
N MET A 56 -8.17 -9.06 -10.10
CA MET A 56 -7.13 -9.88 -10.73
C MET A 56 -7.34 -11.38 -10.49
N ILE A 57 -7.79 -11.76 -9.29
CA ILE A 57 -8.14 -13.14 -8.92
C ILE A 57 -9.36 -13.60 -9.70
N ASP A 58 -10.41 -12.79 -9.72
CA ASP A 58 -11.67 -13.12 -10.39
C ASP A 58 -11.50 -13.25 -11.90
N GLN A 59 -10.58 -12.48 -12.49
CA GLN A 59 -10.20 -12.57 -13.89
C GLN A 59 -9.26 -13.74 -14.21
N GLN A 60 -8.81 -14.50 -13.20
CA GLN A 60 -7.82 -15.58 -13.34
C GLN A 60 -6.60 -15.16 -14.16
N MET A 61 -6.10 -13.94 -13.93
CA MET A 61 -4.96 -13.44 -14.68
C MET A 61 -3.76 -14.35 -14.55
N ASN A 62 -2.97 -14.44 -15.62
CA ASN A 62 -1.76 -15.23 -15.58
C ASN A 62 -0.71 -14.60 -14.65
N MET A 63 0.21 -15.42 -14.13
CA MET A 63 1.17 -15.02 -13.10
C MET A 63 2.09 -13.86 -13.53
N GLN A 64 2.41 -13.78 -14.82
CA GLN A 64 3.32 -12.76 -15.34
C GLN A 64 2.62 -11.40 -15.50
N GLU A 65 1.36 -11.40 -15.95
CA GLU A 65 0.48 -10.23 -15.96
C GLU A 65 0.19 -9.76 -14.54
N ALA A 66 -0.15 -10.68 -13.65
CA ALA A 66 -0.42 -10.38 -12.26
C ALA A 66 0.79 -9.74 -11.57
N LYS A 67 1.99 -10.29 -11.75
CA LYS A 67 3.24 -9.73 -11.23
C LYS A 67 3.52 -8.32 -11.75
N THR A 68 3.29 -8.10 -13.05
CA THR A 68 3.49 -6.78 -13.68
C THR A 68 2.50 -5.76 -13.13
N LYS A 69 1.22 -6.12 -13.08
CA LYS A 69 0.16 -5.24 -12.59
C LYS A 69 0.29 -4.98 -11.08
N THR A 70 0.69 -5.97 -10.29
CA THR A 70 1.04 -5.80 -8.86
C THR A 70 2.11 -4.73 -8.67
N LYS A 71 3.20 -4.81 -9.45
CA LYS A 71 4.29 -3.81 -9.38
C LYS A 71 3.81 -2.41 -9.77
N GLN A 72 2.98 -2.31 -10.79
CA GLN A 72 2.38 -1.05 -11.22
C GLN A 72 1.45 -0.46 -10.15
N LEU A 73 0.65 -1.29 -9.48
CA LEU A 73 -0.24 -0.85 -8.40
C LEU A 73 0.56 -0.33 -7.21
N ILE A 74 1.63 -1.01 -6.80
CA ILE A 74 2.51 -0.56 -5.71
C ILE A 74 3.12 0.81 -6.02
N GLU A 75 3.72 0.97 -7.20
CA GLU A 75 4.31 2.24 -7.61
C GLU A 75 3.25 3.35 -7.71
N LYS A 76 2.04 3.03 -8.17
CA LYS A 76 0.91 3.97 -8.19
C LYS A 76 0.51 4.40 -6.78
N VAL A 77 0.41 3.46 -5.83
CA VAL A 77 0.09 3.79 -4.43
C VAL A 77 1.15 4.72 -3.83
N ILE A 78 2.44 4.44 -4.05
CA ILE A 78 3.54 5.30 -3.58
C ILE A 78 3.43 6.72 -4.16
N LEU A 79 3.21 6.83 -5.47
CA LEU A 79 3.06 8.13 -6.15
C LEU A 79 1.84 8.89 -5.62
N ASP A 80 0.70 8.23 -5.48
CA ASP A 80 -0.54 8.84 -5.01
C ASP A 80 -0.43 9.34 -3.55
N ILE A 81 0.29 8.61 -2.68
CA ILE A 81 0.57 9.03 -1.31
C ILE A 81 1.49 10.25 -1.32
N ALA A 82 2.57 10.23 -2.12
CA ALA A 82 3.48 11.35 -2.25
C ALA A 82 2.80 12.62 -2.80
N ASP A 83 1.86 12.47 -3.75
CA ASP A 83 1.08 13.59 -4.28
C ASP A 83 0.05 14.13 -3.28
N THR A 84 -0.42 13.29 -2.35
CA THR A 84 -1.29 13.75 -1.25
C THR A 84 -0.53 14.68 -0.32
N ALA A 85 0.71 14.34 0.05
CA ALA A 85 1.58 15.21 0.84
C ALA A 85 1.90 16.55 0.15
N LYS A 86 1.89 16.59 -1.19
CA LYS A 86 2.14 17.83 -1.95
C LYS A 86 0.97 18.82 -1.97
N LYS A 87 -0.23 18.43 -1.53
CA LYS A 87 -1.41 19.30 -1.65
C LYS A 87 -1.28 20.62 -0.88
N ASP A 88 -0.53 20.64 0.22
CA ASP A 88 -0.26 21.86 1.00
C ASP A 88 0.98 22.65 0.55
N SER A 89 1.54 22.33 -0.63
CA SER A 89 2.68 23.03 -1.26
C SER A 89 4.01 23.01 -0.47
N GLN A 90 4.01 22.53 0.77
CA GLN A 90 5.20 22.23 1.56
C GLN A 90 5.06 20.85 2.20
N ILE A 91 5.83 19.90 1.70
CA ILE A 91 6.03 18.63 2.40
C ILE A 91 6.96 18.89 3.59
N THR A 92 6.53 18.49 4.78
CA THR A 92 7.31 18.53 6.01
C THR A 92 8.27 17.34 6.12
N SER A 93 9.24 17.45 7.03
CA SER A 93 10.20 16.36 7.30
C SER A 93 9.51 15.09 7.83
N ASP A 94 8.47 15.24 8.63
CA ASP A 94 7.77 14.11 9.26
C ASP A 94 6.91 13.36 8.25
N GLU A 95 6.22 14.09 7.36
CA GLU A 95 5.52 13.51 6.22
C GLU A 95 6.47 12.77 5.26
N LEU A 96 7.69 13.30 5.02
CA LEU A 96 8.71 12.57 4.24
C LEU A 96 9.12 11.27 4.92
N ILE A 97 9.27 11.28 6.25
CA ILE A 97 9.62 10.08 7.01
C ILE A 97 8.50 9.04 6.90
N ILE A 98 7.24 9.45 7.03
CA ILE A 98 6.07 8.55 6.87
C ILE A 98 6.03 7.99 5.45
N ILE A 99 6.16 8.83 4.42
CA ILE A 99 6.16 8.40 3.02
C ILE A 99 7.31 7.43 2.74
N ASP A 100 8.52 7.71 3.22
CA ASP A 100 9.68 6.84 3.04
C ASP A 100 9.50 5.50 3.75
N ARG A 101 8.97 5.49 4.98
CA ARG A 101 8.64 4.26 5.73
C ARG A 101 7.62 3.42 4.97
N ILE A 102 6.50 4.02 4.54
CA ILE A 102 5.46 3.35 3.75
C ILE A 102 6.06 2.81 2.44
N THR A 103 6.87 3.61 1.74
CA THR A 103 7.50 3.22 0.48
C THR A 103 8.43 2.03 0.65
N LYS A 104 9.34 2.08 1.64
CA LYS A 104 10.24 0.96 1.97
C LYS A 104 9.45 -0.29 2.32
N PHE A 105 8.41 -0.13 3.12
CA PHE A 105 7.57 -1.23 3.53
C PHE A 105 6.82 -1.86 2.35
N LEU A 106 6.23 -1.07 1.46
CA LEU A 106 5.55 -1.58 0.26
C LEU A 106 6.49 -2.22 -0.76
N ARG A 107 7.73 -1.74 -0.85
CA ARG A 107 8.76 -2.36 -1.70
C ARG A 107 9.33 -3.64 -1.11
N ASN A 108 9.38 -3.75 0.22
CA ASN A 108 9.87 -4.93 0.95
C ASN A 108 8.78 -5.96 1.23
N ALA A 109 7.52 -5.54 1.27
CA ALA A 109 6.37 -6.41 1.22
C ALA A 109 6.42 -7.08 -0.14
N ASP A 110 7.05 -8.24 -0.22
CA ASP A 110 7.20 -9.01 -1.44
C ASP A 110 5.81 -9.55 -1.83
N PHE A 111 4.95 -8.69 -2.39
CA PHE A 111 3.61 -9.04 -2.85
C PHE A 111 3.67 -10.08 -3.96
N THR A 112 4.82 -10.24 -4.61
CA THR A 112 5.06 -11.34 -5.53
C THR A 112 5.12 -12.71 -4.85
N GLN A 113 5.40 -12.79 -3.54
CA GLN A 113 5.22 -14.03 -2.76
C GLN A 113 3.76 -14.37 -2.49
N LEU A 114 2.81 -13.43 -2.66
CA LEU A 114 1.38 -13.76 -2.67
C LEU A 114 0.97 -14.50 -3.95
N LEU A 115 1.81 -14.47 -4.98
CA LEU A 115 1.55 -15.09 -6.28
C LEU A 115 2.19 -16.49 -6.42
N SER A 116 3.03 -16.91 -5.47
CA SER A 116 3.84 -18.14 -5.53
C SER A 116 3.28 -19.26 -4.67
#